data_AF-A0A7S1U793-F1
#
_entry.id   AF-A0A7S1U793-F1
#
_cell.length_a   1.000
_cell.length_b   1.000
_cell.length_c   1.000
_cell.angle_alpha   90.00
_cell.angle_beta   90.00
_cell.angle_gamma   90.00
#
_symmetry.space_group_name_H-M   'P 1'
#
loop_
_entity.id
_entity.type
_entity.pdbx_description
1 polymer ?
#
loop_
_entity_poly.entity_id
_entity_poly.type
_entity_poly.pdbx_seq_one_letter_code
_entity_poly.pdbx_strand_id
1 'polypeptide(L)'
;ETVGFTAGYLDLLGYEDAHTYTQEFGTVPTVFVFRAMIREHAAYINTPFDSWEREYASHRLRSVFYPQDNDWMASIQARGLTAMKQALTYLSAQAQAQA
;
A
#
# COMPACT_ATOMS: atom_id res chain seq x y z
N GLU A 1 1.80 15.71 15.14
CA GLU A 1 2.32 14.38 15.49
C GLU A 1 1.52 13.30 14.78
N THR A 2 2.07 12.74 13.71
CA THR A 2 1.50 11.55 13.06
C THR A 2 2.04 10.32 13.77
N VAL A 3 1.26 9.77 14.71
CA VAL A 3 1.60 8.54 15.42
C VAL A 3 1.19 7.36 14.55
N GLY A 4 2.15 6.78 13.85
CA GLY A 4 1.96 5.62 12.98
C GLY A 4 3.27 4.89 12.73
N PHE A 5 3.17 3.64 12.27
CA PHE A 5 4.28 2.69 12.07
C PHE A 5 5.46 3.23 11.24
N THR A 6 5.26 4.32 10.52
CA THR A 6 6.22 4.99 9.62
C THR A 6 6.91 6.21 10.22
N ALA A 7 6.42 6.75 11.34
CA ALA A 7 6.95 7.98 11.95
C ALA A 7 8.40 7.81 12.46
N GLY A 8 8.74 6.65 13.02
CA GLY A 8 10.09 6.39 13.51
C GLY A 8 11.11 6.06 12.40
N TYR A 9 10.68 5.58 11.24
CA TYR A 9 11.58 5.12 10.18
C TYR A 9 12.13 6.28 9.33
N LEU A 10 11.32 7.31 9.09
CA LEU A 10 11.71 8.46 8.27
C LEU A 10 12.61 9.44 9.01
N ASP A 11 12.39 9.59 10.32
CA ASP A 11 13.24 10.38 11.21
C ASP A 11 14.65 9.74 11.33
N LEU A 12 14.72 8.40 11.39
CA LEU A 12 15.97 7.63 11.35
C LEU A 12 16.76 7.78 10.05
N LEU A 13 16.11 8.17 8.95
CA LEU A 13 16.74 8.40 7.64
C LEU A 13 17.08 9.89 7.40
N GLY A 14 16.82 10.77 8.37
CA GLY A 14 17.19 12.18 8.31
C GLY A 14 16.33 13.04 7.38
N TYR A 15 15.10 12.62 7.08
CA TYR A 15 14.18 13.43 6.28
C TYR A 15 13.22 14.21 7.18
N GLU A 16 13.52 15.50 7.40
CA GLU A 16 12.71 16.41 8.24
C GLU A 16 11.34 16.76 7.61
N ASP A 17 11.22 16.70 6.28
CA ASP A 17 9.98 16.96 5.50
C ASP A 17 9.54 15.73 4.68
N ALA A 18 9.49 14.55 5.30
CA ALA A 18 9.02 13.35 4.62
C ALA A 18 7.50 13.19 4.69
N HIS A 19 6.83 13.26 3.54
CA HIS A 19 5.46 12.79 3.41
C HIS A 19 5.43 11.26 3.32
N THR A 20 4.90 10.60 4.35
CA THR A 20 4.67 9.16 4.28
C THR A 20 3.37 8.86 3.56
N TYR A 21 3.46 8.12 2.46
CA TYR A 21 2.30 7.52 1.80
C TYR A 21 2.24 6.04 2.14
N THR A 22 1.36 5.66 3.06
CA THR A 22 1.05 4.26 3.30
C THR A 22 0.09 3.80 2.19
N GLN A 23 0.52 2.81 1.40
CA GLN A 23 -0.31 2.24 0.35
C GLN A 23 -1.38 1.33 0.98
N GLU A 24 -2.62 1.81 1.07
CA GLU A 24 -3.77 0.98 1.44
C GLU A 24 -4.36 0.25 0.23
N PHE A 25 -5.15 -0.80 0.49
CA PHE A 25 -5.91 -1.53 -0.53
C PHE A 25 -6.69 -0.53 -1.41
N GLY A 26 -6.42 -0.53 -2.72
CA GLY A 26 -7.04 0.39 -3.69
C GLY A 26 -6.08 1.41 -4.30
N THR A 27 -4.91 1.65 -3.69
CA THR A 27 -3.87 2.52 -4.27
C THR A 27 -2.87 1.76 -5.14
N VAL A 28 -2.67 0.47 -4.83
CA VAL A 28 -1.81 -0.47 -5.56
C VAL A 28 -2.65 -1.30 -6.53
N PRO A 29 -2.15 -1.62 -7.75
CA PRO A 29 -2.87 -2.52 -8.64
C PRO A 29 -3.17 -3.86 -7.96
N THR A 30 -4.45 -4.15 -7.77
CA THR A 30 -4.97 -5.31 -7.03
C THR A 30 -4.40 -6.63 -7.54
N VAL A 31 -4.13 -6.75 -8.85
CA VAL A 31 -3.52 -7.94 -9.45
C VAL A 31 -2.14 -8.27 -8.87
N PHE A 32 -1.34 -7.26 -8.50
CA PHE A 32 -0.02 -7.47 -7.91
C PHE A 32 -0.10 -7.95 -6.47
N VAL A 33 -1.03 -7.38 -5.71
CA VAL A 33 -1.33 -7.81 -4.33
C VAL A 33 -1.82 -9.26 -4.33
N PHE A 34 -2.81 -9.60 -5.16
CA PHE A 34 -3.33 -10.96 -5.28
C PHE A 34 -2.26 -11.96 -5.68
N ARG A 35 -1.44 -11.65 -6.68
CA ARG A 35 -0.35 -12.54 -7.11
C ARG A 35 0.67 -12.77 -6.00
N ALA A 36 1.00 -11.74 -5.23
CA ALA A 36 1.94 -11.87 -4.12
C ALA A 36 1.34 -12.70 -2.96
N MET A 37 0.06 -12.50 -2.65
CA MET A 37 -0.66 -13.31 -1.65
C MET A 37 -0.72 -14.79 -2.05
N ILE A 38 -1.04 -15.11 -3.32
CA ILE A 38 -1.07 -16.50 -3.80
C ILE A 38 0.30 -17.16 -3.61
N ARG A 39 1.39 -16.44 -3.92
CA ARG A 39 2.76 -16.96 -3.78
C ARG A 39 3.17 -17.14 -2.33
N GLU A 40 2.85 -16.18 -1.47
CA GLU A 40 3.12 -16.27 -0.04
C GLU A 40 2.36 -17.43 0.59
N HIS A 41 1.08 -17.58 0.27
CA HIS A 41 0.26 -18.68 0.75
C HIS A 41 0.75 -20.06 0.25
N ALA A 42 1.13 -20.15 -1.02
CA ALA A 42 1.69 -21.37 -1.58
C ALA A 42 3.02 -21.74 -0.89
N ALA A 43 3.89 -20.77 -0.63
CA ALA A 43 5.13 -20.99 0.10
C ALA A 43 4.85 -21.42 1.55
N TYR A 44 3.93 -20.74 2.24
CA TYR A 44 3.53 -21.09 3.60
C TYR A 44 3.10 -22.55 3.77
N ILE A 45 2.34 -23.08 2.79
CA ILE A 45 1.81 -24.45 2.83
C ILE A 45 2.86 -25.49 2.41
N ASN A 46 3.61 -25.22 1.34
CA ASN A 46 4.37 -26.27 0.65
C ASN A 46 5.87 -26.25 0.93
N THR A 47 6.36 -25.26 1.70
CA THR A 47 7.80 -25.13 1.97
C THR A 47 8.09 -25.16 3.47
N PRO A 48 9.28 -25.68 3.86
CA PRO A 48 9.73 -25.63 5.24
C PRO A 48 9.73 -24.20 5.80
N PHE A 49 9.57 -24.08 7.12
CA PHE A 49 9.51 -22.79 7.80
C PHE A 49 10.75 -21.91 7.55
N ASP A 50 11.95 -22.50 7.60
CA ASP A 50 13.23 -21.81 7.38
C ASP A 50 13.71 -21.88 5.92
N SER A 51 12.80 -22.11 4.98
CA SER A 51 13.16 -22.14 3.56
C SER A 51 13.36 -20.74 2.99
N TRP A 52 14.34 -20.61 2.10
CA TRP A 52 14.59 -19.35 1.40
C TRP A 52 13.36 -18.93 0.58
N GLU A 53 12.58 -19.89 0.05
CA GLU A 53 11.36 -19.63 -0.70
C GLU A 53 10.30 -18.91 0.15
N ARG A 54 10.12 -19.32 1.40
CA ARG A 54 9.16 -18.73 2.33
C ARG A 54 9.56 -17.32 2.73
N GLU A 55 10.83 -17.13 3.04
CA GLU A 55 11.39 -15.81 3.33
C GLU A 55 11.22 -14.88 2.12
N TYR A 56 11.64 -15.33 0.93
CA TYR A 56 11.51 -14.59 -0.32
C TYR A 56 10.06 -14.20 -0.62
N ALA A 57 9.11 -15.13 -0.47
CA ALA A 57 7.69 -14.86 -0.72
C ALA A 57 7.12 -13.83 0.27
N SER A 58 7.51 -13.88 1.54
CA SER A 58 7.12 -12.90 2.56
C SER A 58 7.68 -11.51 2.26
N HIS A 59 8.95 -11.41 1.89
CA HIS A 59 9.56 -10.15 1.46
C HIS A 59 8.89 -9.60 0.19
N ARG A 60 8.54 -10.48 -0.76
CA ARG A 60 7.87 -10.05 -1.98
C ARG A 60 6.49 -9.49 -1.71
N LEU A 61 5.70 -10.08 -0.80
CA LEU A 61 4.41 -9.54 -0.39
C LEU A 61 4.55 -8.15 0.21
N ARG A 62 5.52 -7.94 1.11
CA ARG A 62 5.82 -6.60 1.64
C ARG A 62 6.20 -5.62 0.54
N SER A 63 7.05 -6.03 -0.41
CA SER A 63 7.56 -5.15 -1.47
C SER A 63 6.46 -4.56 -2.38
N VAL A 64 5.30 -5.22 -2.48
CA VAL A 64 4.16 -4.71 -3.28
C VAL A 64 3.60 -3.41 -2.71
N PHE A 65 3.76 -3.16 -1.41
CA PHE A 65 3.26 -1.96 -0.73
C PHE A 65 4.30 -0.84 -0.63
N TYR A 66 5.52 -1.06 -1.13
CA TYR A 66 6.56 -0.03 -1.18
C TYR A 66 6.64 0.60 -2.57
N PRO A 67 6.85 1.94 -2.67
CA PRO A 67 7.11 2.60 -3.93
C PRO A 67 8.35 2.00 -4.60
N GLN A 68 8.25 1.70 -5.89
CA GLN A 68 9.36 1.10 -6.66
C GLN A 68 10.17 2.16 -7.41
N ASP A 69 9.50 3.20 -7.92
CA ASP A 69 10.10 4.32 -8.63
C ASP A 69 9.19 5.58 -8.56
N ASN A 70 9.68 6.71 -9.07
CA ASN A 70 8.97 7.99 -9.03
C ASN A 70 7.68 8.00 -9.87
N ASP A 71 7.67 7.32 -11.01
CA ASP A 71 6.51 7.25 -11.91
C ASP A 71 5.39 6.39 -11.29
N TRP A 72 5.78 5.30 -10.64
CA TRP A 72 4.93 4.44 -9.85
C TRP A 72 4.28 5.21 -8.72
N MET A 73 5.06 5.99 -7.97
CA MET A 73 4.57 6.86 -6.89
C MET A 73 3.58 7.91 -7.41
N ALA A 74 3.89 8.57 -8.52
CA ALA A 74 2.98 9.51 -9.17
C ALA A 74 1.66 8.82 -9.59
N SER A 75 1.73 7.60 -10.12
CA SER A 75 0.56 6.81 -10.51
C SER A 75 -0.33 6.46 -9.29
N ILE A 76 0.28 6.16 -8.15
CA ILE A 76 -0.43 5.89 -6.90
C ILE A 76 -1.15 7.14 -6.40
N GLN A 77 -0.43 8.27 -6.34
CA GLN A 77 -0.99 9.54 -5.89
C GLN A 77 -2.18 9.96 -6.76
N ALA A 78 -2.07 9.80 -8.09
CA ALA A 78 -3.16 10.07 -9.02
C ALA A 78 -4.39 9.17 -8.77
N ARG A 79 -4.18 7.88 -8.50
CA ARG A 79 -5.27 6.95 -8.16
C ARG A 79 -5.92 7.31 -6.82
N GLY A 80 -5.13 7.61 -5.80
CA GLY A 80 -5.62 8.03 -4.48
C GLY A 80 -6.45 9.31 -4.55
N LEU A 81 -5.96 10.33 -5.28
CA LEU A 81 -6.69 11.57 -5.51
C LEU A 81 -8.01 11.33 -6.25
N THR A 82 -8.02 10.43 -7.24
CA THR A 82 -9.23 10.05 -7.97
C THR A 82 -10.27 9.41 -7.04
N ALA A 83 -9.84 8.44 -6.22
CA ALA A 83 -10.73 7.77 -5.27
C ALA A 83 -11.30 8.74 -4.24
N MET A 84 -10.47 9.65 -3.70
CA MET A 84 -10.92 10.68 -2.76
C MET A 84 -11.96 11.62 -3.40
N LYS A 85 -11.73 12.07 -4.64
CA LYS A 85 -12.70 12.89 -5.37
C LYS A 85 -14.04 12.17 -5.54
N GLN A 86 -14.00 10.89 -5.93
CA GLN A 86 -15.22 10.08 -6.07
C GLN A 86 -15.98 9.93 -4.75
N ALA A 87 -15.28 9.68 -3.64
CA ALA A 87 -15.88 9.58 -2.32
C ALA A 87 -16.53 10.90 -1.89
N LEU A 88 -15.85 12.04 -2.09
CA LEU A 88 -16.40 13.36 -1.78
C LEU A 88 -17.62 13.69 -2.64
N THR A 89 -17.59 13.37 -3.93
CA THR A 89 -18.74 13.54 -4.82
C THR A 89 -19.93 12.70 -4.34
N TYR A 90 -19.70 11.43 -4.00
CA TYR A 90 -20.74 10.56 -3.47
C TYR A 90 -21.36 11.11 -2.17
N LEU A 91 -20.52 11.53 -1.22
CA LEU A 91 -20.98 12.10 0.05
C LEU A 91 -21.77 13.40 -0.16
N SER A 92 -21.33 14.27 -1.08
CA SER A 92 -22.06 15.50 -1.40
C SER A 92 -23.43 15.22 -2.02
N ALA A 93 -23.53 14.24 -2.91
CA ALA A 93 -24.79 13.84 -3.53
C ALA A 93 -25.74 13.21 -2.51
N GLN A 94 -25.20 12.39 -1.58
CA GLN A 94 -25.98 11.80 -0.49
C GLN A 94 -26.52 12.87 0.46
N ALA A 95 -25.71 13.87 0.82
CA ALA A 95 -26.14 14.98 1.67
C ALA A 95 -27.26 15.81 1.03
N GLN A 96 -27.22 16.01 -0.29
CA GLN A 96 -28.27 16.71 -1.04
C GLN A 96 -29.56 15.90 -1.16
N ALA A 97 -29.47 14.57 -1.22
CA ALA A 97 -30.65 13.68 -1.30
C ALA A 97 -31.38 13.51 0.05
N GLN A 98 -30.75 13.90 1.16
CA GLN A 98 -31.31 13.84 2.52
C GLN A 98 -31.83 15.20 3.02
N ALA A 99 -31.63 16.28 2.25
CA ALA A 99 -32.13 17.62 2.51
C ALA A 99 -33.44 17.88 1.73
#